data_AF-A0A154VP78-F1
#
_entry.id   AF-A0A154VP78-F1
#
_cell.length_a   1.000
_cell.length_b   1.000
_cell.length_c   1.000
_cell.angle_alpha   90.00
_cell.angle_beta   90.00
_cell.angle_gamma   90.00
#
_symmetry.space_group_name_H-M   'P 1'
#
loop_
_entity.id
_entity.type
_entity.pdbx_description
1 polymer ?
#
loop_
_entity_poly.entity_id
_entity_poly.type
_entity_poly.pdbx_seq_one_letter_code
_entity_poly.pdbx_strand_id
1 'polypeptide(L)'
;MRLGSALEGNLTEVLARERGDLADRLRAGVTEASTGLKQELRGQVTGAGMGERLARTWQDKIYPARHKQTLGPAALVYSKAPEIVRAFDEGMTIRSRDGFFLAVPTEAAGRGSGGKRLTPGEWERGHGQRLRLVYRQGAPSLLVADNARLDGRGVARANVTRSRTGTYTRLRGRTTVPIFILLPQVTLPKVLDVARAEKRALDTLYRTVARAVNGGGEAD
;
A
#
# COMPACT_ATOMS: atom_id res chain seq x y z
N MET A 1 -5.15 -3.55 -51.39
CA MET A 1 -5.23 -2.50 -52.44
C MET A 1 -6.43 -1.60 -52.16
N ARG A 2 -6.27 -0.36 -51.68
CA ARG A 2 -7.40 0.56 -51.33
C ARG A 2 -7.54 1.78 -52.24
N LEU A 3 -6.63 1.94 -53.20
CA LEU A 3 -6.62 3.08 -54.12
C LEU A 3 -7.71 2.97 -55.21
N GLY A 4 -8.26 1.79 -55.45
CA GLY A 4 -9.34 1.57 -56.43
C GLY A 4 -10.72 2.05 -55.95
N SER A 5 -11.04 1.86 -54.67
CA SER A 5 -12.31 2.32 -54.06
C SER A 5 -12.35 3.83 -53.78
N ALA A 6 -11.20 4.52 -53.86
CA ALA A 6 -11.10 5.97 -53.78
C ALA A 6 -11.55 6.70 -55.06
N LEU A 7 -11.72 5.97 -56.17
CA LEU A 7 -12.13 6.54 -57.46
C LEU A 7 -13.64 6.44 -57.72
N GLU A 8 -14.37 5.62 -56.93
CA GLU A 8 -15.84 5.49 -57.00
C GLU A 8 -16.57 5.80 -55.66
N GLY A 9 -15.84 6.02 -54.57
CA GLY A 9 -16.39 6.27 -53.23
C GLY A 9 -15.95 7.59 -52.57
N ASN A 10 -16.63 7.97 -51.47
CA ASN A 10 -16.33 9.17 -50.69
C ASN A 10 -15.03 8.99 -49.87
N LEU A 11 -13.89 9.46 -50.40
CA LEU A 11 -12.56 9.41 -49.75
C LEU A 11 -12.58 9.90 -48.29
N THR A 12 -13.43 10.89 -47.99
CA THR A 12 -13.59 11.43 -46.63
C THR A 12 -14.05 10.37 -45.64
N GLU A 13 -14.95 9.48 -46.05
CA GLU A 13 -15.46 8.40 -45.20
C GLU A 13 -14.41 7.32 -44.97
N VAL A 14 -13.61 7.00 -46.00
CA VAL A 14 -12.52 6.02 -45.89
C VAL A 14 -11.46 6.52 -44.91
N LEU A 15 -11.03 7.78 -45.05
CA LEU A 15 -10.05 8.39 -44.15
C LEU A 15 -10.59 8.52 -42.71
N ALA A 16 -11.87 8.87 -42.54
CA ALA A 16 -12.49 8.95 -41.22
C ALA A 16 -12.53 7.58 -40.52
N ARG A 17 -12.83 6.51 -41.26
CA ARG A 17 -12.81 5.12 -40.74
C ARG A 17 -11.40 4.70 -40.35
N GLU A 18 -10.41 4.89 -41.23
CA GLU A 18 -9.02 4.52 -40.93
C GLU A 18 -8.47 5.26 -39.71
N ARG A 19 -8.80 6.55 -39.57
CA ARG A 19 -8.44 7.33 -38.38
C ARG A 19 -9.10 6.78 -37.12
N GLY A 20 -10.36 6.36 -37.20
CA GLY A 20 -11.09 5.74 -36.10
C GLY A 20 -10.46 4.42 -35.67
N ASP A 21 -10.18 3.54 -36.63
CA ASP A 21 -9.54 2.25 -36.39
C ASP A 21 -8.16 2.41 -35.74
N LEU A 22 -7.36 3.36 -36.23
CA LEU A 22 -6.06 3.67 -35.64
C LEU A 22 -6.20 4.18 -34.20
N ALA A 23 -7.14 5.09 -33.95
CA ALA A 23 -7.41 5.62 -32.61
C ALA A 23 -7.78 4.50 -31.62
N ASP A 24 -8.61 3.55 -32.05
CA ASP A 24 -9.07 2.44 -31.20
C ASP A 24 -7.93 1.45 -30.92
N ARG A 25 -7.08 1.14 -31.92
CA ARG A 25 -5.87 0.32 -31.72
C ARG A 25 -4.85 0.97 -30.80
N LEU A 26 -4.59 2.27 -30.95
CA LEU A 26 -3.70 3.02 -30.05
C LEU A 26 -4.23 3.00 -28.62
N ARG A 27 -5.54 3.17 -28.44
CA ARG A 27 -6.18 3.11 -27.13
C ARG A 27 -6.05 1.71 -26.51
N ALA A 28 -6.23 0.66 -27.31
CA ALA A 28 -6.04 -0.72 -26.86
C ALA A 28 -4.58 -0.97 -26.42
N GLY A 29 -3.60 -0.51 -27.20
CA GLY A 29 -2.18 -0.66 -26.87
C GLY A 29 -1.76 0.07 -25.59
N VAL A 30 -2.26 1.30 -25.38
CA VAL A 30 -2.07 2.04 -24.13
C VAL A 30 -2.73 1.33 -22.94
N THR A 31 -3.93 0.79 -23.14
CA THR A 31 -4.67 0.04 -22.11
C THR A 31 -3.96 -1.25 -21.71
N GLU A 32 -3.40 -1.98 -22.68
CA GLU A 32 -2.61 -3.19 -22.46
C GLU A 32 -1.36 -2.87 -21.62
N ALA A 33 -0.58 -1.87 -22.03
CA ALA A 33 0.63 -1.46 -21.31
C ALA A 33 0.32 -0.96 -19.89
N SER A 34 -0.72 -0.15 -19.70
CA SER A 34 -1.10 0.35 -18.37
C SER A 34 -1.63 -0.75 -17.46
N THR A 35 -2.40 -1.69 -18.01
CA THR A 35 -2.91 -2.84 -17.27
C THR A 35 -1.76 -3.75 -16.86
N GLY A 36 -0.82 -4.02 -17.77
CA GLY A 36 0.40 -4.77 -17.49
C GLY A 36 1.21 -4.16 -16.35
N LEU A 37 1.49 -2.85 -16.42
CA LEU A 37 2.19 -2.11 -15.37
C LEU A 37 1.50 -2.23 -14.01
N LYS A 38 0.18 -2.00 -13.98
CA LYS A 38 -0.63 -2.12 -12.76
C LYS A 38 -0.55 -3.53 -12.16
N GLN A 39 -0.60 -4.57 -12.98
CA GLN A 39 -0.54 -5.95 -12.50
C GLN A 39 0.87 -6.33 -12.03
N GLU A 40 1.92 -5.88 -12.71
CA GLU A 40 3.30 -6.07 -12.27
C GLU A 40 3.54 -5.42 -10.89
N LEU A 41 3.11 -4.16 -10.72
CA LEU A 41 3.23 -3.45 -9.45
C LEU A 41 2.43 -4.13 -8.32
N ARG A 42 1.24 -4.66 -8.63
CA ARG A 42 0.48 -5.49 -7.70
C ARG A 42 1.22 -6.77 -7.32
N GLY A 43 1.81 -7.45 -8.31
CA GLY A 43 2.61 -8.65 -8.13
C GLY A 43 3.84 -8.42 -7.26
N GLN A 44 4.51 -7.28 -7.39
CA GLN A 44 5.61 -6.91 -6.50
C GLN A 44 5.12 -6.77 -5.04
N VAL A 45 4.01 -6.06 -4.82
CA VAL A 45 3.45 -5.84 -3.47
C VAL A 45 3.02 -7.16 -2.82
N THR A 46 2.35 -8.05 -3.56
CA THR A 46 1.94 -9.35 -3.03
C THR A 46 3.13 -10.30 -2.85
N GLY A 47 4.07 -10.31 -3.80
CA GLY A 47 5.32 -11.08 -3.73
C GLY A 47 6.21 -10.68 -2.55
N ALA A 48 6.17 -9.40 -2.15
CA ALA A 48 6.84 -8.89 -0.95
C ALA A 48 6.07 -9.20 0.37
N GLY A 49 4.94 -9.90 0.31
CA GLY A 49 4.16 -10.28 1.48
C GLY A 49 3.35 -9.14 2.13
N MET A 50 3.20 -8.00 1.46
CA MET A 50 2.47 -6.83 2.01
C MET A 50 0.94 -6.97 1.94
N GLY A 51 0.47 -8.03 1.28
CA GLY A 51 -0.92 -8.41 1.21
C GLY A 51 -1.71 -7.68 0.12
N GLU A 52 -2.86 -8.28 -0.18
CA GLU A 52 -3.69 -7.92 -1.32
C GLU A 52 -4.34 -6.52 -1.20
N ARG A 53 -4.60 -6.07 0.03
CA ARG A 53 -5.21 -4.76 0.25
C ARG A 53 -4.32 -3.62 -0.22
N LEU A 54 -3.00 -3.72 0.02
CA LEU A 54 -2.05 -2.71 -0.47
C LEU A 54 -1.89 -2.83 -1.98
N ALA A 55 -1.83 -4.04 -2.54
CA ALA A 55 -1.74 -4.23 -3.99
C ALA A 55 -2.90 -3.54 -4.73
N ARG A 56 -4.13 -3.69 -4.22
CA ARG A 56 -5.33 -3.05 -4.78
C ARG A 56 -5.32 -1.51 -4.72
N THR A 57 -4.39 -0.89 -4.00
CA THR A 57 -4.23 0.56 -4.04
C THR A 57 -3.68 1.06 -5.38
N TRP A 58 -2.96 0.22 -6.12
CA TRP A 58 -2.57 0.51 -7.50
C TRP A 58 -3.79 0.50 -8.40
N GLN A 59 -3.95 1.58 -9.14
CA GLN A 59 -5.07 1.87 -10.03
C GLN A 59 -4.52 2.43 -11.34
N ASP A 60 -5.30 2.28 -12.39
CA ASP A 60 -5.05 2.86 -13.70
C ASP A 60 -6.24 3.72 -14.13
N LYS A 61 -5.96 4.76 -14.91
CA LYS A 61 -6.98 5.60 -15.52
C LYS A 61 -6.56 5.93 -16.95
N ILE A 62 -7.42 5.56 -17.90
CA ILE A 62 -7.19 5.76 -19.32
C ILE A 62 -7.95 7.02 -19.78
N TYR A 63 -7.30 7.79 -20.64
CA TYR A 63 -7.80 9.04 -21.19
C TYR A 63 -7.90 8.97 -22.72
N PRO A 64 -8.97 9.54 -23.30
CA PRO A 64 -10.13 10.13 -22.63
C PRO A 64 -11.01 9.09 -21.92
N ALA A 65 -11.64 9.49 -20.81
CA ALA A 65 -12.42 8.58 -19.96
C ALA A 65 -13.66 7.99 -20.67
N ARG A 66 -14.29 8.76 -21.56
CA ARG A 66 -15.33 8.25 -22.47
C ARG A 66 -14.67 7.58 -23.68
N HIS A 67 -15.37 6.66 -24.35
CA HIS A 67 -14.92 6.05 -25.60
C HIS A 67 -14.95 7.06 -26.76
N LYS A 68 -14.16 8.13 -26.65
CA LYS A 68 -13.93 9.11 -27.70
C LYS A 68 -12.67 8.69 -28.45
N GLN A 69 -12.79 8.56 -29.76
CA GLN A 69 -11.67 8.28 -30.64
C GLN A 69 -10.65 9.42 -30.54
N THR A 70 -9.40 9.05 -30.28
CA THR A 70 -8.26 9.96 -30.19
C THR A 70 -7.01 9.27 -30.73
N LEU A 71 -6.15 10.03 -31.41
CA LEU A 71 -4.82 9.55 -31.81
C LEU A 71 -3.77 9.72 -30.71
N GLY A 72 -4.13 10.40 -29.61
CA GLY A 72 -3.28 10.53 -28.42
C GLY A 72 -3.97 9.96 -27.19
N PRO A 73 -4.21 8.65 -27.11
CA PRO A 73 -4.64 8.02 -25.87
C PRO A 73 -3.51 8.06 -24.85
N ALA A 74 -3.85 8.21 -23.57
CA ALA A 74 -2.88 8.22 -22.47
C ALA A 74 -3.42 7.42 -21.29
N ALA A 75 -2.54 6.88 -20.47
CA ALA A 75 -2.91 6.20 -19.24
C ALA A 75 -2.06 6.69 -18.06
N LEU A 76 -2.70 6.83 -16.91
CA LEU A 76 -2.06 7.15 -15.63
C LEU A 76 -2.18 5.94 -14.72
N VAL A 77 -1.05 5.40 -14.28
CA VAL A 77 -0.99 4.36 -13.24
C VAL A 77 -0.52 5.01 -11.93
N TYR A 78 -1.26 4.80 -10.85
CA TYR A 78 -1.00 5.47 -9.57
C TYR A 78 -1.42 4.60 -8.38
N SER A 79 -0.86 4.88 -7.20
CA SER A 79 -1.25 4.23 -5.95
C SER A 79 -2.09 5.17 -5.09
N LYS A 80 -3.14 4.64 -4.45
CA LYS A 80 -3.87 5.32 -3.37
C LYS A 80 -3.08 5.37 -2.04
N ALA A 81 -1.93 4.70 -1.97
CA ALA A 81 -1.04 4.67 -0.82
C ALA A 81 0.40 5.05 -1.21
N PRO A 82 0.63 6.25 -1.79
CA PRO A 82 1.91 6.61 -2.39
C PRO A 82 3.05 6.64 -1.38
N GLU A 83 2.80 7.10 -0.15
CA GLU A 83 3.81 7.18 0.91
C GLU A 83 4.32 5.81 1.33
N ILE A 84 3.41 4.82 1.44
CA ILE A 84 3.77 3.44 1.82
C ILE A 84 4.62 2.83 0.72
N VAL A 85 4.17 2.91 -0.53
CA VAL A 85 4.91 2.40 -1.69
C VAL A 85 6.29 3.01 -1.75
N ARG A 86 6.37 4.34 -1.70
CA ARG A 86 7.64 5.08 -1.75
C ARG A 86 8.59 4.66 -0.63
N ALA A 87 8.07 4.48 0.58
CA ALA A 87 8.89 4.10 1.72
C ALA A 87 9.59 2.75 1.54
N PHE A 88 8.94 1.79 0.86
CA PHE A 88 9.51 0.46 0.56
C PHE A 88 10.28 0.39 -0.76
N ASP A 89 10.08 1.32 -1.68
CA ASP A 89 10.88 1.46 -2.90
C ASP A 89 12.23 2.13 -2.58
N GLU A 90 12.21 3.21 -1.79
CA GLU A 90 13.40 3.97 -1.41
C GLU A 90 14.14 3.40 -0.18
N GLY A 91 13.52 2.50 0.58
CA GLY A 91 14.11 1.93 1.80
C GLY A 91 14.23 2.96 2.93
N MET A 92 13.16 3.71 3.17
CA MET A 92 13.16 4.84 4.09
C MET A 92 13.37 4.40 5.55
N THR A 93 14.02 5.26 6.34
CA THR A 93 14.14 5.07 7.80
C THR A 93 13.08 5.86 8.53
N ILE A 94 12.24 5.15 9.30
CA ILE A 94 11.20 5.71 10.15
C ILE A 94 11.79 5.96 11.53
N ARG A 95 11.60 7.18 12.04
CA ARG A 95 11.96 7.58 13.40
C ARG A 95 10.82 8.38 14.01
N SER A 96 10.81 8.48 15.34
CA SER A 96 9.84 9.33 16.02
C SER A 96 10.11 10.81 15.68
N ARG A 97 9.03 11.58 15.55
CA ARG A 97 9.11 13.02 15.27
C ARG A 97 9.48 13.81 16.53
N ASP A 98 8.77 13.55 17.62
CA ASP A 98 8.81 14.37 18.84
C ASP A 98 9.41 13.63 20.05
N GLY A 99 9.84 12.37 19.85
CA GLY A 99 10.39 11.54 20.92
C GLY A 99 11.57 10.70 20.46
N PHE A 100 12.15 9.95 21.39
CA PHE A 100 13.31 9.10 21.10
C PHE A 100 12.93 7.72 20.54
N PHE A 101 11.76 7.20 20.92
CA PHE A 101 11.33 5.84 20.56
C PHE A 101 10.03 5.82 19.74
N LEU A 102 9.97 4.89 18.81
CA LEU A 102 8.74 4.33 18.26
C LEU A 102 8.22 3.27 19.23
N ALA A 103 7.02 3.50 19.77
CA ALA A 103 6.36 2.55 20.65
C ALA A 103 5.50 1.57 19.83
N VAL A 104 5.98 0.33 19.66
CA VAL A 104 5.26 -0.73 18.97
C VAL A 104 4.48 -1.55 19.99
N PRO A 105 3.13 -1.56 19.94
CA PRO A 105 2.33 -2.33 20.89
C PRO A 105 2.51 -3.83 20.67
N THR A 106 2.67 -4.56 21.76
CA THR A 106 2.56 -6.03 21.76
C THR A 106 1.09 -6.45 21.80
N GLU A 107 0.79 -7.72 21.61
CA GLU A 107 -0.58 -8.25 21.73
C GLU A 107 -1.19 -7.96 23.11
N ALA A 108 -0.36 -8.01 24.15
CA ALA A 108 -0.76 -7.68 25.53
C ALA A 108 -1.25 -6.24 25.72
N ALA A 109 -0.91 -5.30 24.83
CA ALA A 109 -1.43 -3.95 24.90
C ALA A 109 -2.93 -3.88 24.57
N GLY A 110 -3.45 -4.85 23.81
CA GLY A 110 -4.81 -4.84 23.31
C GLY A 110 -5.03 -3.77 22.23
N ARG A 111 -6.31 -3.43 22.01
CA ARG A 111 -6.73 -2.44 21.02
C ARG A 111 -7.46 -1.28 21.70
N GLY A 112 -7.27 -0.09 21.15
CA GLY A 112 -7.96 1.12 21.58
C GLY A 112 -9.34 1.26 20.93
N SER A 113 -9.94 2.44 21.12
CA SER A 113 -11.25 2.76 20.52
C SER A 113 -11.23 2.55 19.00
N GLY A 114 -12.30 1.93 18.48
CA GLY A 114 -12.42 1.60 17.06
C GLY A 114 -11.37 0.61 16.54
N GLY A 115 -10.73 -0.20 17.40
CA GLY A 115 -9.76 -1.22 16.99
C GLY A 115 -8.36 -0.69 16.66
N LYS A 116 -8.11 0.61 16.90
CA LYS A 116 -6.84 1.27 16.64
C LYS A 116 -5.73 0.73 17.55
N ARG A 117 -4.48 0.86 17.10
CA ARG A 117 -3.30 0.59 17.94
C ARG A 117 -3.23 1.67 19.03
N LEU A 118 -2.99 1.26 20.26
CA LEU A 118 -2.84 2.17 21.39
C LEU A 118 -1.46 2.83 21.38
N THR A 119 -1.40 4.09 21.79
CA THR A 119 -0.17 4.73 22.24
C THR A 119 0.07 4.43 23.73
N PRO A 120 1.30 4.57 24.24
CA PRO A 120 1.58 4.40 25.67
C PRO A 120 0.69 5.26 26.57
N GLY A 121 0.52 6.55 26.26
CA GLY A 121 -0.31 7.45 27.07
C GLY A 121 -1.82 7.15 26.99
N GLU A 122 -2.32 6.60 25.89
CA GLU A 122 -3.69 6.08 25.84
C GLU A 122 -3.85 4.80 26.65
N TRP A 123 -2.86 3.91 26.62
CA TRP A 123 -2.89 2.67 27.39
C TRP A 123 -2.93 2.98 28.89
N GLU A 124 -2.06 3.89 29.37
CA GLU A 124 -2.01 4.28 30.79
C GLU A 124 -3.34 4.90 31.26
N ARG A 125 -3.89 5.83 30.48
CA ARG A 125 -5.20 6.45 30.78
C ARG A 125 -6.33 5.43 30.79
N GLY A 126 -6.34 4.49 29.83
CA GLY A 126 -7.39 3.48 29.72
C GLY A 126 -7.32 2.38 30.78
N HIS A 127 -6.13 2.08 31.31
CA HIS A 127 -5.94 1.00 32.28
C HIS A 127 -5.73 1.50 33.72
N GLY A 128 -5.59 2.81 33.94
CA GLY A 128 -5.40 3.40 35.26
C GLY A 128 -4.07 3.00 35.90
N GLN A 129 -3.08 2.68 35.07
CA GLN A 129 -1.79 2.13 35.50
C GLN A 129 -0.67 2.80 34.70
N ARG A 130 0.40 3.21 35.39
CA ARG A 130 1.61 3.74 34.74
C ARG A 130 2.50 2.63 34.23
N LEU A 131 3.07 2.83 33.05
CA LEU A 131 4.06 1.95 32.47
C LEU A 131 5.45 2.30 33.01
N ARG A 132 6.26 1.28 33.27
CA ARG A 132 7.66 1.43 33.67
C ARG A 132 8.56 1.18 32.46
N LEU A 133 9.53 2.08 32.25
CA LEU A 133 10.58 1.88 31.27
C LEU A 133 11.59 0.85 31.79
N VAL A 134 11.86 -0.16 30.97
CA VAL A 134 12.94 -1.12 31.18
C VAL A 134 13.93 -0.96 30.03
N TYR A 135 15.07 -0.35 30.33
CA TYR A 135 16.18 -0.28 29.41
C TYR A 135 16.85 -1.65 29.29
N ARG A 136 17.25 -2.02 28.07
CA ARG A 136 17.99 -3.25 27.79
C ARG A 136 19.17 -2.92 26.89
N GLN A 137 20.38 -3.16 27.36
CA GLN A 137 21.57 -2.97 26.55
C GLN A 137 21.60 -4.02 25.43
N GLY A 138 21.80 -3.60 24.18
CA GLY A 138 21.85 -4.50 23.02
C GLY A 138 20.49 -5.07 22.57
N ALA A 139 19.37 -4.64 23.17
CA ALA A 139 18.03 -5.07 22.79
C ALA A 139 17.04 -3.89 22.82
N PRO A 140 15.88 -3.99 22.14
CA PRO A 140 14.86 -2.95 22.22
C PRO A 140 14.46 -2.66 23.68
N SER A 141 14.31 -1.39 24.06
CA SER A 141 13.78 -1.06 25.40
C SER A 141 12.30 -1.42 25.48
N LEU A 142 11.76 -1.58 26.68
CA LEU A 142 10.37 -1.99 26.87
C LEU A 142 9.61 -0.99 27.75
N LEU A 143 8.33 -0.80 27.47
CA LEU A 143 7.38 -0.30 28.46
C LEU A 143 6.60 -1.48 29.01
N VAL A 144 6.69 -1.68 30.31
CA VAL A 144 6.08 -2.81 31.01
C VAL A 144 5.00 -2.33 31.98
N ALA A 145 3.97 -3.14 32.14
CA ALA A 145 2.97 -2.98 33.17
C ALA A 145 3.34 -3.88 34.36
N ASP A 146 3.74 -3.27 35.48
CA ASP A 146 4.00 -3.98 36.73
C ASP A 146 2.71 -4.38 37.42
N ASN A 147 2.68 -5.52 38.12
CA ASN A 147 1.45 -5.93 38.81
C ASN A 147 0.25 -5.99 37.84
N ALA A 148 0.51 -6.50 36.63
CA ALA A 148 -0.52 -6.81 35.66
C ALA A 148 -0.89 -8.29 35.72
N ARG A 149 -2.01 -8.62 35.08
CA ARG A 149 -2.42 -9.98 34.73
C ARG A 149 -2.89 -10.00 33.29
N LEU A 150 -2.78 -11.14 32.62
CA LEU A 150 -3.40 -11.33 31.31
C LEU A 150 -4.85 -11.76 31.48
N ASP A 151 -5.75 -11.23 30.66
CA ASP A 151 -7.10 -11.77 30.53
C ASP A 151 -7.14 -12.97 29.58
N GLY A 152 -8.32 -13.60 29.42
CA GLY A 152 -8.47 -14.77 28.54
C GLY A 152 -8.18 -14.51 27.06
N ARG A 153 -7.97 -13.25 26.66
CA ARG A 153 -7.57 -12.84 25.31
C ARG A 153 -6.08 -12.47 25.23
N GLY A 154 -5.33 -12.68 26.30
CA GLY A 154 -3.91 -12.32 26.39
C GLY A 154 -3.66 -10.82 26.57
N VAL A 155 -4.67 -10.02 26.90
CA VAL A 155 -4.52 -8.57 27.09
C VAL A 155 -4.20 -8.25 28.55
N ALA A 156 -3.24 -7.36 28.77
CA ALA A 156 -2.83 -6.94 30.10
C ALA A 156 -3.90 -6.08 30.79
N ARG A 157 -4.20 -6.41 32.03
CA ARG A 157 -5.08 -5.66 32.93
C ARG A 157 -4.37 -5.45 34.27
N ALA A 158 -4.68 -4.34 34.92
CA ALA A 158 -4.21 -4.10 36.28
C ALA A 158 -4.67 -5.24 37.21
N ASN A 159 -3.76 -5.77 38.03
CA ASN A 159 -4.07 -6.83 39.00
C ASN A 159 -4.65 -6.25 40.30
N VAL A 160 -5.75 -5.51 40.15
CA VAL A 160 -6.45 -4.84 41.24
C VAL A 160 -7.82 -5.45 41.48
N THR A 161 -8.31 -5.36 42.71
CA THR A 161 -9.68 -5.72 43.11
C THR A 161 -10.32 -4.59 43.85
N ARG A 162 -11.63 -4.43 43.65
CA ARG A 162 -12.45 -3.48 44.39
C ARG A 162 -13.11 -4.21 45.55
N SER A 163 -12.99 -3.67 46.76
CA SER A 163 -13.82 -4.03 47.91
C SER A 163 -14.62 -2.81 48.38
N ARG A 164 -15.47 -3.03 49.38
CA ARG A 164 -16.23 -1.98 50.08
C ARG A 164 -15.35 -0.88 50.67
N THR A 165 -14.09 -1.20 51.00
CA THR A 165 -13.09 -0.29 51.61
C THR A 165 -12.13 0.35 50.61
N GLY A 166 -12.22 0.03 49.31
CA GLY A 166 -11.41 0.66 48.28
C GLY A 166 -10.84 -0.32 47.26
N THR A 167 -9.93 0.19 46.41
CA THR A 167 -9.21 -0.63 45.43
C THR A 167 -7.88 -1.07 46.01
N TYR A 168 -7.61 -2.38 46.03
CA TYR A 168 -6.35 -2.93 46.50
C TYR A 168 -5.72 -3.85 45.46
N THR A 169 -4.40 -3.98 45.54
CA THR A 169 -3.61 -4.86 44.67
C THR A 169 -3.61 -6.28 45.21
N ARG A 170 -3.89 -7.27 44.36
CA ARG A 170 -3.78 -8.69 44.75
C ARG A 170 -2.32 -9.07 44.97
N LEU A 171 -2.03 -9.89 45.99
CA LEU A 171 -0.69 -10.43 46.22
C LEU A 171 -0.36 -11.59 45.27
N ARG A 172 -1.37 -12.38 44.88
CA ARG A 172 -1.23 -13.50 43.94
C ARG A 172 -1.38 -13.04 42.49
N GLY A 173 -0.65 -13.68 41.58
CA GLY A 173 -0.75 -13.46 40.14
C GLY A 173 -0.14 -12.14 39.65
N ARG A 174 0.77 -11.53 40.43
CA ARG A 174 1.52 -10.34 39.98
C ARG A 174 2.52 -10.75 38.93
N THR A 175 2.38 -10.21 37.72
CA THR A 175 3.39 -10.36 36.67
C THR A 175 3.80 -9.01 36.12
N THR A 176 5.00 -8.96 35.55
CA THR A 176 5.47 -7.83 34.76
C THR A 176 5.23 -8.19 33.30
N VAL A 177 4.35 -7.45 32.63
CA VAL A 177 3.96 -7.75 31.25
C VAL A 177 4.54 -6.68 30.32
N PRO A 178 5.35 -7.06 29.31
CA PRO A 178 5.73 -6.13 28.25
C PRO A 178 4.50 -5.67 27.47
N ILE A 179 4.31 -4.36 27.35
CA ILE A 179 3.17 -3.75 26.65
C ILE A 179 3.64 -3.10 25.35
N PHE A 180 4.79 -2.44 25.36
CA PHE A 180 5.38 -1.84 24.16
C PHE A 180 6.84 -2.23 24.01
N ILE A 181 7.22 -2.48 22.76
CA ILE A 181 8.61 -2.55 22.32
C ILE A 181 9.01 -1.17 21.82
N LEU A 182 10.09 -0.63 22.37
CA LEU A 182 10.61 0.69 22.04
C LEU A 182 11.80 0.55 21.09
N LEU A 183 11.62 1.06 19.88
CA LEU A 183 12.64 1.06 18.83
C LEU A 183 13.08 2.51 18.56
N PRO A 184 14.38 2.82 18.50
CA PRO A 184 14.82 4.19 18.19
C PRO A 184 14.45 4.58 16.74
N GLN A 185 14.64 3.65 15.81
CA GLN A 185 14.28 3.82 14.40
C GLN A 185 14.09 2.44 13.73
N VAL A 186 13.43 2.43 12.58
CA VAL A 186 13.24 1.25 11.73
C VAL A 186 13.55 1.61 10.29
N THR A 187 14.52 0.94 9.69
CA THR A 187 14.79 1.06 8.25
C THR A 187 13.95 0.04 7.49
N LEU A 188 13.17 0.50 6.53
CA LEU A 188 12.37 -0.38 5.69
C LEU A 188 13.24 -1.05 4.62
N PRO A 189 13.01 -2.34 4.32
CA PRO A 189 13.75 -3.02 3.26
C PRO A 189 13.28 -2.52 1.89
N LYS A 190 14.21 -2.48 0.93
CA LYS A 190 13.93 -2.15 -0.48
C LYS A 190 13.38 -3.37 -1.20
N VAL A 191 12.07 -3.55 -1.11
CA VAL A 191 11.38 -4.75 -1.65
C VAL A 191 10.47 -4.44 -2.84
N LEU A 192 10.25 -3.15 -3.13
CA LEU A 192 9.56 -2.70 -4.33
C LEU A 192 10.57 -2.05 -5.28
N ASP A 193 10.31 -2.16 -6.57
CA ASP A 193 11.10 -1.54 -7.63
C ASP A 193 10.14 -1.01 -8.71
N VAL A 194 9.65 0.19 -8.47
CA VAL A 194 8.68 0.86 -9.34
C VAL A 194 9.35 1.25 -10.66
N ALA A 195 10.61 1.70 -10.61
CA ALA A 195 11.36 2.13 -11.79
C ALA A 195 11.59 0.98 -12.79
N ARG A 196 11.85 -0.24 -12.30
CA ARG A 196 11.98 -1.41 -13.17
C ARG A 196 10.66 -1.79 -13.84
N ALA A 197 9.56 -1.73 -13.10
CA ALA A 197 8.23 -1.99 -13.67
C ALA A 197 7.88 -0.93 -14.74
N GLU A 198 8.19 0.34 -14.48
CA GLU A 198 8.03 1.43 -15.44
C GLU A 198 8.81 1.15 -16.73
N LYS A 199 10.09 0.78 -16.63
CA LYS A 199 10.92 0.47 -17.80
C LYS A 199 10.33 -0.65 -18.67
N ARG A 200 9.79 -1.70 -18.05
CA ARG A 200 9.13 -2.82 -18.77
C ARG A 200 7.82 -2.39 -19.41
N ALA A 201 7.06 -1.55 -18.74
CA ALA A 201 5.82 -1.00 -19.26
C ALA A 201 6.07 -0.07 -20.45
N LEU A 202 7.13 0.75 -20.43
CA LEU A 202 7.53 1.58 -21.56
C LEU A 202 7.89 0.75 -22.80
N ASP A 203 8.67 -0.33 -22.62
CA ASP A 203 8.98 -1.24 -23.71
C ASP A 203 7.72 -1.92 -24.29
N THR A 204 6.80 -2.32 -23.43
CA THR A 204 5.49 -2.87 -23.84
C THR A 204 4.68 -1.84 -24.61
N LEU A 205 4.63 -0.60 -24.13
CA LEU A 205 3.93 0.51 -24.78
C LEU A 205 4.49 0.79 -26.18
N TYR A 206 5.81 0.84 -26.33
CA TYR A 206 6.42 1.05 -27.65
C TYR A 206 6.06 -0.08 -28.61
N ARG A 207 6.09 -1.34 -28.14
CA ARG A 207 5.67 -2.50 -28.96
C ARG A 207 4.20 -2.44 -29.35
N THR A 208 3.30 -2.10 -28.43
CA THR A 208 1.86 -2.06 -28.72
C THR A 208 1.49 -0.90 -29.63
N VAL A 209 2.12 0.27 -29.48
CA VAL A 209 1.94 1.41 -30.38
C VAL A 209 2.46 1.10 -31.78
N ALA A 210 3.66 0.52 -31.89
CA ALA A 210 4.21 0.12 -33.20
C ALA A 210 3.28 -0.89 -33.90
N ARG A 211 2.75 -1.87 -33.17
CA ARG A 211 1.76 -2.82 -33.69
C ARG A 211 0.46 -2.12 -34.12
N ALA A 212 -0.03 -1.17 -33.35
CA ALA A 212 -1.26 -0.44 -33.65
C ALA A 212 -1.16 0.36 -34.96
N VAL A 213 0.00 0.98 -35.20
CA VAL A 213 0.29 1.74 -36.43
C VAL A 213 0.46 0.79 -37.62
N ASN A 214 1.19 -0.31 -37.47
CA ASN A 214 1.49 -1.22 -38.59
C ASN A 214 0.33 -2.16 -38.94
N GLY A 215 -0.54 -2.52 -37.99
CA GLY A 215 -1.64 -3.46 -38.18
C GLY A 215 -2.81 -2.95 -39.04
N GLY A 216 -2.69 -1.77 -39.67
CA GLY A 216 -3.67 -1.26 -40.62
C GLY A 216 -3.50 -1.73 -42.06
N GLY A 217 -2.38 -2.39 -42.38
CA GLY A 217 -2.04 -2.80 -43.74
C GLY A 217 -2.59 -4.17 -44.19
N GLU A 218 -3.16 -4.98 -43.30
CA GLU A 218 -3.29 -6.45 -43.51
C GLU A 218 -4.72 -7.03 -43.45
N ALA A 219 -5.78 -6.22 -43.53
CA ALA A 219 -7.15 -6.75 -43.63
C ALA A 219 -7.69 -6.63 -45.07
N ASP A 220 -7.72 -7.78 -45.75
CA ASP A 220 -8.46 -8.07 -46.99
C ASP A 220 -9.96 -7.79 -46.87
#